data_AF-A0AA35U282-F1
#
_entry.id   AF-A0AA35U282-F1
#
_cell.length_a   1.000
_cell.length_b   1.000
_cell.length_c   1.000
_cell.angle_alpha   90.00
_cell.angle_beta   90.00
_cell.angle_gamma   90.00
#
_symmetry.space_group_name_H-M   'P 1'
#
loop_
_entity.id
_entity.type
_entity.pdbx_description
1 polymer ?
#
loop_
_entity_poly.entity_id
_entity_poly.type
_entity_poly.pdbx_seq_one_letter_code
_entity_poly.pdbx_strand_id
1 'polypeptide(L)'
;MVYFKLLLLAVCLALSSALPAQLFRKTGDRKNGINSTRVSGTYGVDLSSKFSQNDFSCLKSNGFDYAIIRGYESFGAPDPNAAVNIQNARDAGFQYVDVYMFPCPQCSKSATDQVKEMGI
;
A
#
# COMPACT_ATOMS: atom_id res chain seq x y z
N MET A 1 9.67 -19.20 -9.02
CA MET A 1 8.54 -18.38 -9.49
C MET A 1 8.32 -17.09 -8.67
N VAL A 2 9.24 -16.69 -7.79
CA VAL A 2 9.16 -15.40 -7.05
C VAL A 2 9.82 -14.27 -7.86
N TYR A 3 10.91 -14.57 -8.57
CA TYR A 3 11.66 -13.62 -9.39
C TYR A 3 10.90 -13.07 -10.60
N PHE A 4 10.02 -13.86 -11.22
CA PHE A 4 9.27 -13.42 -12.40
C PHE A 4 8.22 -12.35 -12.07
N LYS A 5 7.60 -12.43 -10.88
CA LYS A 5 6.67 -11.40 -10.39
C LYS A 5 7.39 -10.12 -9.96
N LEU A 6 8.57 -10.24 -9.36
CA LEU A 6 9.38 -9.10 -8.96
C LEU A 6 9.84 -8.25 -10.17
N LEU A 7 10.07 -8.90 -11.32
CA LEU A 7 10.40 -8.22 -12.57
C LEU A 7 9.18 -7.50 -13.21
N LEU A 8 7.97 -8.08 -13.14
CA LEU A 8 6.74 -7.43 -13.62
C LEU A 8 6.32 -6.23 -12.76
N LEU A 9 6.57 -6.29 -11.45
CA LEU A 9 6.33 -5.18 -10.52
C LEU A 9 7.13 -3.94 -10.87
N ALA A 10 8.37 -4.11 -11.34
CA ALA A 10 9.16 -3.00 -11.86
C ALA A 10 8.51 -2.35 -13.10
N VAL A 11 7.64 -3.02 -13.85
CA VAL A 11 6.97 -2.45 -15.04
C VAL A 11 5.83 -1.50 -14.67
N CYS A 12 5.04 -1.81 -13.64
CA CYS A 12 4.03 -0.87 -13.13
C CYS A 12 4.65 0.40 -12.53
N LEU A 13 5.95 0.33 -12.17
CA LEU A 13 6.67 1.38 -11.46
C LEU A 13 7.72 2.08 -12.32
N ALA A 14 8.16 1.48 -13.42
CA ALA A 14 9.19 2.05 -14.30
C ALA A 14 8.69 3.26 -15.12
N LEU A 15 7.39 3.57 -15.08
CA LEU A 15 6.82 4.80 -15.67
C LEU A 15 6.45 5.87 -14.64
N SER A 16 6.50 5.55 -13.34
CA SER A 16 6.20 6.48 -12.26
C SER A 16 7.46 6.69 -11.42
N SER A 17 7.93 7.92 -11.30
CA SER A 17 9.15 8.30 -10.53
C SER A 17 9.05 8.06 -9.00
N ALA A 18 8.09 7.23 -8.56
CA ALA A 18 7.66 7.05 -7.20
C ALA A 18 8.35 5.85 -6.53
N LEU A 19 9.64 6.00 -6.22
CA LEU A 19 10.31 5.18 -5.20
C LEU A 19 10.39 6.00 -3.91
N PRO A 20 9.32 6.01 -3.10
CA PRO A 20 9.51 5.65 -1.70
C PRO A 20 8.39 4.77 -1.15
N ALA A 21 8.82 3.66 -0.55
CA ALA A 21 8.06 2.68 0.24
C ALA A 21 6.89 2.01 -0.51
N GLN A 22 7.22 1.06 -1.39
CA GLN A 22 6.28 0.01 -1.77
C GLN A 22 6.79 -1.33 -1.27
N LEU A 23 6.27 -1.79 -0.13
CA LEU A 23 6.57 -3.10 0.40
C LEU A 23 5.46 -4.08 -0.04
N PHE A 24 5.68 -4.68 -1.20
CA PHE A 24 4.81 -5.76 -1.69
C PHE A 24 4.98 -7.01 -0.83
N ARG A 25 3.96 -7.36 -0.03
CA ARG A 25 3.98 -8.56 0.82
C ARG A 25 2.97 -9.59 0.34
N LYS A 26 3.44 -10.82 0.14
CA LYS A 26 2.60 -12.02 0.11
C LYS A 26 2.43 -12.51 1.54
N THR A 27 1.22 -12.50 2.08
CA THR A 27 0.93 -13.26 3.30
C THR A 27 0.85 -14.75 2.95
N GLY A 28 1.98 -15.46 3.06
CA GLY A 28 2.00 -16.92 3.19
C GLY A 28 2.76 -17.71 2.11
N ASP A 29 3.97 -18.14 2.45
CA ASP A 29 4.46 -19.50 2.20
C ASP A 29 5.54 -19.83 3.26
N ARG A 30 5.11 -20.01 4.52
CA ARG A 30 6.01 -20.57 5.55
C ARG A 30 6.09 -22.07 5.28
N LYS A 31 7.12 -22.49 4.54
CA LYS A 31 7.37 -23.92 4.28
C LYS A 31 7.79 -24.62 5.56
N ASN A 32 6.83 -25.14 6.30
CA ASN A 32 7.10 -26.10 7.37
C ASN A 32 6.54 -27.47 6.97
N GLY A 33 7.37 -28.28 6.30
CA GLY A 33 7.40 -29.76 6.29
C GLY A 33 6.13 -30.61 6.10
N ILE A 34 4.94 -30.05 5.94
CA ILE A 34 3.66 -30.78 5.87
C ILE A 34 3.01 -30.47 4.53
N ASN A 35 2.50 -31.51 3.86
CA ASN A 35 1.83 -31.50 2.56
C ASN A 35 1.12 -30.16 2.28
N SER A 36 1.81 -29.28 1.54
CA SER A 36 1.51 -27.85 1.48
C SER A 36 0.34 -27.61 0.53
N THR A 37 -0.88 -27.67 1.07
CA THR A 37 -2.00 -26.93 0.48
C THR A 37 -1.56 -25.47 0.37
N ARG A 38 -1.44 -24.96 -0.86
CA ARG A 38 -1.09 -23.55 -1.06
C ARG A 38 -2.15 -22.70 -0.33
N VAL A 39 -1.76 -22.10 0.78
CA VAL A 39 -2.55 -21.01 1.36
C VAL A 39 -2.52 -19.90 0.32
N SER A 40 -3.66 -19.66 -0.33
CA SER A 40 -3.82 -18.56 -1.27
C SER A 40 -3.90 -17.28 -0.46
N GLY A 41 -2.79 -16.55 -0.38
CA GLY A 41 -2.75 -15.23 0.24
C GLY A 41 -3.07 -14.14 -0.79
N THR A 42 -3.76 -13.10 -0.34
CA THR A 42 -3.99 -11.87 -1.12
C THR A 42 -2.70 -11.07 -1.23
N TYR A 43 -2.38 -10.57 -2.42
CA TYR A 43 -1.26 -9.65 -2.59
C TYR A 43 -1.69 -8.22 -2.23
N GLY A 44 -0.87 -7.57 -1.42
CA GLY A 44 -1.06 -6.17 -1.04
C GLY A 44 0.12 -5.29 -1.41
N VAL A 45 -0.17 -4.00 -1.56
CA VAL A 45 0.81 -2.91 -1.73
C VAL A 45 0.59 -1.90 -0.61
N ASP A 46 1.65 -1.44 0.04
CA ASP A 46 1.64 -0.18 0.78
C ASP A 46 2.33 0.92 -0.03
N LEU A 47 1.95 2.18 0.19
CA LEU A 47 2.56 3.31 -0.51
C LEU A 47 2.54 4.60 0.30
N SER A 48 3.59 5.41 0.13
CA SER A 48 3.74 6.75 0.73
C SER A 48 3.80 7.89 -0.29
N SER A 49 3.78 7.56 -1.58
CA SER A 49 3.88 8.49 -2.69
C SER A 49 2.60 8.50 -3.52
N LYS A 50 2.44 9.48 -4.41
CA LYS A 50 1.28 9.56 -5.29
C LYS A 50 1.31 8.46 -6.36
N PHE A 51 0.21 7.74 -6.49
CA PHE A 51 -0.05 6.76 -7.53
C PHE A 51 -1.23 7.22 -8.38
N SER A 52 -1.11 7.10 -9.70
CA SER A 52 -2.23 7.30 -10.63
C SER A 52 -3.18 6.12 -10.61
N GLN A 53 -4.41 6.29 -11.10
CA GLN A 53 -5.34 5.18 -11.31
C GLN A 53 -4.76 4.10 -12.25
N ASN A 54 -3.93 4.49 -13.23
CA ASN A 54 -3.27 3.55 -14.14
C ASN A 54 -2.23 2.68 -13.41
N ASP A 55 -1.48 3.25 -12.47
CA ASP A 55 -0.52 2.50 -11.66
C ASP A 55 -1.26 1.44 -10.82
N PHE A 56 -2.37 1.81 -10.19
CA PHE A 56 -3.22 0.86 -9.47
C PHE A 56 -3.83 -0.17 -10.42
N SER A 57 -4.34 0.22 -11.59
CA SER A 57 -4.91 -0.71 -12.56
C SER A 57 -3.88 -1.74 -13.02
N CYS A 58 -2.63 -1.32 -13.20
CA CYS A 58 -1.51 -2.23 -13.49
C CYS A 58 -1.31 -3.25 -12.36
N LEU A 59 -1.26 -2.79 -11.10
CA LEU A 59 -1.14 -3.68 -9.94
C LEU A 59 -2.34 -4.64 -9.85
N LYS A 60 -3.57 -4.15 -10.03
CA LYS A 60 -4.79 -4.97 -10.02
C LYS A 60 -4.72 -6.09 -11.06
N SER A 61 -4.30 -5.79 -12.29
CA SER A 61 -4.13 -6.79 -13.35
C SER A 61 -3.08 -7.86 -13.01
N ASN A 62 -2.15 -7.55 -12.10
CA ASN A 62 -1.12 -8.46 -11.60
C ASN A 62 -1.52 -9.22 -10.31
N GLY A 63 -2.78 -9.08 -9.90
CA GLY A 63 -3.38 -9.81 -8.78
C GLY A 63 -3.16 -9.18 -7.41
N PHE A 64 -2.94 -7.86 -7.36
CA PHE A 64 -2.99 -7.08 -6.13
C PHE A 64 -4.43 -6.64 -5.86
N ASP A 65 -4.94 -6.97 -4.67
CA ASP A 65 -6.31 -6.63 -4.28
C ASP A 65 -6.37 -5.77 -3.00
N TYR A 66 -5.23 -5.53 -2.36
CA TYR A 66 -5.11 -4.79 -1.11
C TYR A 66 -4.15 -3.59 -1.27
N ALA A 67 -4.59 -2.39 -0.90
CA ALA A 67 -3.76 -1.19 -0.82
C ALA A 67 -3.73 -0.65 0.61
N ILE A 68 -2.55 -0.31 1.14
CA ILE A 68 -2.35 0.35 2.44
C ILE A 68 -1.66 1.69 2.22
N ILE A 69 -2.41 2.77 2.31
CA ILE A 69 -1.94 4.10 1.92
C ILE A 69 -1.48 4.87 3.15
N ARG A 70 -0.38 5.61 3.07
CA ARG A 70 0.01 6.50 4.18
C ARG A 70 -1.01 7.63 4.31
N GLY A 71 -1.55 7.82 5.51
CA GLY A 71 -2.47 8.90 5.84
C GLY A 71 -1.89 9.99 6.72
N TYR A 72 -0.75 9.74 7.38
CA TYR A 72 -0.10 10.70 8.26
C TYR A 72 1.42 10.58 8.23
N GLU A 73 2.09 11.71 8.26
CA GLU A 73 3.54 11.82 8.17
C GLU A 73 4.19 12.01 9.55
N SER A 74 5.42 11.51 9.70
CA SER A 74 6.16 11.52 10.97
C SER A 74 6.50 12.92 11.51
N PHE A 75 6.19 13.97 10.76
CA PHE A 75 6.35 15.37 11.18
C PHE A 75 5.05 16.02 11.67
N GLY A 76 3.97 15.26 11.86
CA GLY A 76 2.76 15.76 12.52
C GLY A 76 1.71 16.36 11.57
N ALA A 77 1.56 15.81 10.36
CA ALA A 77 0.58 16.29 9.39
C ALA A 77 -0.05 15.14 8.58
N PRO A 78 -1.30 15.30 8.10
CA PRO A 78 -1.90 14.40 7.12
C PRO A 78 -1.08 14.32 5.83
N ASP A 79 -0.99 13.12 5.24
CA ASP A 79 -0.33 12.96 3.95
C ASP A 79 -1.22 13.55 2.83
N PRO A 80 -0.73 14.52 2.05
CA PRO A 80 -1.52 15.17 1.01
C PRO A 80 -1.93 14.23 -0.14
N ASN A 81 -1.28 13.07 -0.27
CA ASN A 81 -1.58 12.08 -1.31
C ASN A 81 -2.62 11.05 -0.86
N ALA A 82 -2.98 11.00 0.43
CA ALA A 82 -3.81 9.94 0.98
C ALA A 82 -5.17 9.83 0.27
N ALA A 83 -5.93 10.93 0.22
CA ALA A 83 -7.27 10.94 -0.36
C ALA A 83 -7.27 10.57 -1.85
N VAL A 84 -6.34 11.14 -2.64
CA VAL A 84 -6.26 10.85 -4.08
C VAL A 84 -5.83 9.41 -4.34
N ASN A 85 -4.93 8.85 -3.55
CA ASN A 85 -4.53 7.45 -3.68
C ASN A 85 -5.67 6.51 -3.29
N ILE A 86 -6.45 6.83 -2.25
CA ILE A 86 -7.62 6.01 -1.84
C ILE A 86 -8.63 5.98 -2.98
N GLN A 87 -8.93 7.15 -3.56
CA GLN A 87 -9.85 7.27 -4.68
C GLN A 87 -9.34 6.48 -5.90
N ASN A 88 -8.08 6.70 -6.31
CA ASN A 88 -7.48 6.00 -7.45
C ASN A 88 -7.43 4.48 -7.27
N ALA A 89 -7.16 3.97 -6.05
CA ALA A 89 -7.15 2.54 -5.76
C ALA A 89 -8.56 1.93 -5.87
N ARG A 90 -9.58 2.62 -5.32
CA ARG A 90 -10.98 2.19 -5.42
C ARG A 90 -11.45 2.20 -6.88
N ASP A 91 -11.14 3.26 -7.62
CA ASP A 91 -11.50 3.40 -9.04
C ASP A 91 -10.76 2.40 -9.95
N ALA A 92 -9.60 1.89 -9.52
CA ALA A 92 -8.89 0.81 -10.18
C ALA A 92 -9.39 -0.60 -9.77
N GLY A 93 -10.38 -0.69 -8.88
CA GLY A 93 -11.01 -1.95 -8.49
C GLY A 93 -10.29 -2.73 -7.38
N PHE A 94 -9.49 -2.07 -6.54
CA PHE A 94 -8.95 -2.72 -5.33
C PHE A 94 -10.09 -3.11 -4.38
N GLN A 95 -10.03 -4.33 -3.84
CA GLN A 95 -11.06 -4.85 -2.95
C GLN A 95 -10.92 -4.28 -1.53
N TYR A 96 -9.68 -4.11 -1.09
CA TYR A 96 -9.35 -3.62 0.25
C TYR A 96 -8.45 -2.39 0.13
N VAL A 97 -8.84 -1.29 0.78
CA VAL A 97 -8.11 -0.03 0.77
C VAL A 97 -8.11 0.52 2.19
N ASP A 98 -6.96 0.40 2.84
CA ASP A 98 -6.71 0.82 4.21
C ASP A 98 -5.67 1.93 4.27
N VAL A 99 -5.49 2.49 5.47
CA VAL A 99 -4.57 3.59 5.73
C VAL A 99 -3.65 3.23 6.90
N TYR A 100 -2.39 3.63 6.83
CA TYR A 100 -1.44 3.60 7.95
C TYR A 100 -0.99 5.02 8.33
N MET A 101 -0.49 5.21 9.55
CA MET A 101 0.09 6.48 10.00
C MET A 101 1.51 6.31 10.52
N PHE A 102 2.37 7.29 10.27
CA PHE A 102 3.54 7.54 11.10
C PHE A 102 3.20 8.60 12.14
N PRO A 103 2.94 8.23 13.41
CA PRO A 103 2.64 9.22 14.44
C PRO A 103 3.85 10.11 14.71
N CYS A 104 3.60 11.32 15.21
CA CYS A 104 4.63 12.19 15.76
C CYS A 104 4.41 12.42 17.26
N PRO A 105 4.89 11.52 18.15
CA PRO A 105 4.67 11.64 19.59
C PRO A 105 5.39 12.84 20.23
N GLN A 106 6.43 13.34 19.57
CA GLN A 106 7.25 14.47 20.03
C GLN A 106 6.81 15.82 19.42
N CYS A 107 5.79 15.82 18.55
CA CYS A 107 5.18 17.03 18.03
C CYS A 107 4.20 17.64 19.05
N SER A 108 3.65 18.81 18.75
CA SER A 108 2.73 19.54 19.63
C SER A 108 1.32 18.95 19.72
N LYS A 109 0.91 18.10 18.77
CA LYS A 109 -0.46 17.56 18.68
C LYS A 109 -0.60 16.27 19.49
N SER A 110 -1.71 16.14 20.20
CA SER A 110 -2.03 14.89 20.92
C SER A 110 -2.26 13.72 19.94
N ALA A 111 -2.17 12.48 20.42
CA ALA A 111 -2.52 11.31 19.62
C ALA A 111 -3.97 11.39 19.08
N THR A 112 -4.88 11.92 19.90
CA THR A 112 -6.28 12.14 19.51
C THR A 112 -6.41 13.15 18.37
N ASP A 113 -5.67 14.26 18.43
CA ASP A 113 -5.70 15.27 17.37
C ASP A 113 -5.12 14.71 16.06
N GLN A 114 -4.02 13.96 16.14
CA GLN A 114 -3.39 13.34 14.96
C GLN A 114 -4.33 12.36 14.26
N VAL A 115 -5.08 11.52 15.00
CA VAL A 115 -6.09 10.63 14.40
C VAL A 115 -7.27 11.43 13.83
N LYS A 116 -7.74 12.46 14.54
CA LYS A 116 -8.86 13.30 14.09
C LYS A 116 -8.57 14.01 12.77
N GLU A 117 -7.33 14.45 12.57
CA GLU A 117 -6.90 15.12 11.33
C GLU A 117 -6.88 14.19 10.10
N MET A 118 -6.85 12.87 10.28
CA MET A 118 -6.94 11.92 9.18
C MET A 118 -8.36 11.79 8.60
N GLY A 119 -9.38 12.31 9.29
CA GLY A 119 -10.76 12.33 8.79
C GLY A 119 -11.39 10.95 8.61
N ILE A 120 -10.87 9.94 9.31
CA ILE A 120 -11.43 8.57 9.40
C ILE A 120 -12.27 8.39 10.66
#